data_AF-A0A6G8Q2B5-F1
#
_entry.id   AF-A0A6G8Q2B5-F1
#
_cell.length_a   1.000
_cell.length_b   1.000
_cell.length_c   1.000
_cell.angle_alpha   90.00
_cell.angle_beta   90.00
_cell.angle_gamma   90.00
#
_symmetry.space_group_name_H-M   'P 1'
#
loop_
_entity.id
_entity.type
_entity.pdbx_description
1 polymer ?
#
loop_
_entity_poly.entity_id
_entity_poly.type
_entity_poly.pdbx_seq_one_letter_code
_entity_poly.pdbx_strand_id
1 'polypeptide(L)' 'MDLTAFARRFDRPVVRDEEHSVWAFGESASARKDDLLSLQAPDFALPDLDGNMHSLSDYRGKKVFLYALASW' A
#
# COMPACT_ATOMS: atom_id res chain seq x y z
N MET A 1 23.23 13.77 -5.53
CA MET A 1 21.89 14.17 -5.06
C MET A 1 21.54 13.28 -3.87
N ASP A 2 21.09 13.85 -2.74
CA ASP A 2 20.73 13.08 -1.55
C ASP A 2 19.23 12.73 -1.57
N LEU A 3 18.93 11.46 -1.85
CA LEU A 3 17.56 10.95 -1.96
C LEU A 3 16.87 10.79 -0.60
N THR A 4 17.64 10.61 0.47
CA THR A 4 17.11 10.54 1.84
C THR A 4 16.66 11.92 2.30
N ALA A 5 17.49 12.94 2.06
CA ALA A 5 17.13 14.34 2.34
C ALA A 5 15.90 14.78 1.51
N PHE A 6 15.85 14.38 0.24
CA PHE A 6 14.68 14.59 -0.60
C PHE A 6 13.41 13.97 0.02
N ALA A 7 13.41 12.68 0.36
CA ALA A 7 12.22 12.02 0.91
C ALA A 7 11.73 12.65 2.21
N ARG A 8 12.64 13.03 3.12
CA ARG A 8 12.30 13.76 4.36
C ARG A 8 11.63 15.10 4.07
N ARG A 9 12.07 15.82 3.04
CA ARG A 9 11.48 17.11 2.66
C ARG A 9 10.02 16.99 2.21
N PHE A 10 9.63 15.84 1.68
CA PHE A 10 8.28 15.50 1.21
C PHE A 10 7.48 14.65 2.21
N ASP A 11 7.96 14.52 3.46
CA ASP A 11 7.30 13.73 4.51
C ASP A 11 7.05 12.26 4.11
N ARG A 12 7.99 11.70 3.33
CA ARG A 12 7.93 10.30 2.90
C ARG A 12 8.86 9.45 3.76
N PRO A 13 8.36 8.36 4.38
CA PRO A 13 9.20 7.36 5.01
C PRO A 13 10.24 6.86 4.02
N VAL A 14 11.48 6.69 4.46
CA VAL A 14 12.57 6.17 3.62
C VAL A 14 13.47 5.28 4.44
N VAL A 15 13.80 4.11 3.88
CA VAL A 15 14.88 3.24 4.37
C VAL A 15 15.94 3.19 3.29
N ARG A 16 17.20 3.31 3.69
CA ARG A 16 18.35 3.19 2.79
C ARG A 16 19.13 1.95 3.16
N ASP A 17 19.48 1.16 2.15
CA ASP A 17 20.54 0.18 2.22
C ASP A 17 21.87 0.87 1.95
N GLU A 18 22.76 0.92 2.95
CA GLU A 18 24.05 1.59 2.86
C GLU A 18 25.04 0.83 1.96
N GLU A 19 24.93 -0.50 1.89
CA GLU A 19 25.85 -1.38 1.16
C GLU A 19 25.50 -1.44 -0.33
N HIS A 20 24.20 -1.55 -0.65
CA HIS A 20 23.74 -1.73 -2.02
C HIS A 20 23.32 -0.44 -2.73
N SER A 21 23.41 0.71 -2.05
CA SER A 21 22.92 2.01 -2.59
C SER A 21 21.48 1.91 -3.09
N VAL A 22 20.61 1.29 -2.27
CA VAL A 22 19.18 1.12 -2.56
C VAL A 22 18.37 1.95 -1.59
N TRP A 23 17.26 2.52 -2.06
CA TRP A 23 16.29 3.24 -1.24
C TRP A 23 14.90 2.67 -1.44
N ALA A 24 14.21 2.41 -0.32
CA ALA A 24 12.79 2.10 -0.30
C ALA A 24 12.04 3.32 0.23
N PHE A 25 11.06 3.81 -0.54
CA PHE A 25 10.25 4.97 -0.16
C PHE A 25 8.81 4.56 0.12
N GLY A 26 8.31 4.94 1.29
CA GLY A 26 6.91 4.82 1.65
C GLY A 26 6.06 5.95 1.07
N GLU A 27 4.75 5.74 1.16
CA GLU A 27 3.76 6.80 1.01
C GLU A 27 3.85 7.79 2.18
N SER A 28 3.57 9.08 1.92
CA SER A 28 3.58 10.10 2.97
C SER A 28 2.45 9.92 3.97
N ALA A 29 2.63 10.44 5.18
CA ALA A 29 1.59 10.36 6.21
C ALA A 29 0.31 11.09 5.78
N SER A 30 0.44 12.20 5.04
CA SER A 30 -0.70 12.96 4.51
C SER A 30 -1.47 12.16 3.47
N ALA A 31 -0.82 11.57 2.47
CA ALA A 31 -1.50 10.80 1.43
C ALA A 31 -2.24 9.60 2.03
N ARG A 32 -1.58 8.86 2.94
CA ARG A 32 -2.22 7.77 3.68
C ARG A 32 -3.44 8.24 4.48
N LYS A 33 -3.36 9.41 5.11
CA LYS A 33 -4.47 9.99 5.86
C LYS A 33 -5.63 10.37 4.94
N ASP A 34 -5.35 10.98 3.80
CA ASP A 34 -6.36 11.39 2.83
C ASP A 34 -7.12 10.17 2.28
N ASP A 35 -6.40 9.09 1.97
CA ASP A 35 -6.99 7.82 1.54
C ASP A 35 -7.89 7.21 2.62
N LEU A 36 -7.43 7.18 3.88
CA LEU A 36 -8.24 6.68 5.01
C LEU A 36 -9.51 7.52 5.21
N LEU A 37 -9.43 8.84 5.05
CA LEU A 37 -10.57 9.75 5.18
C LEU A 37 -11.54 9.69 3.99
N SER A 38 -11.09 9.21 2.82
CA SER A 38 -11.97 9.02 1.66
C SER A 38 -13.04 7.95 1.87
N LEU A 39 -12.81 7.05 2.84
CA LEU A 39 -13.62 5.85 3.09
C LEU A 39 -13.77 4.94 1.86
N GLN A 40 -12.94 5.13 0.83
CA GLN A 40 -12.86 4.25 -0.33
C GLN A 40 -11.75 3.25 -0.09
N ALA A 41 -12.12 1.97 -0.02
CA ALA A 41 -11.14 0.91 -0.07
C ALA A 41 -10.44 0.94 -1.44
N PRO A 42 -9.10 0.86 -1.48
CA PRO A 42 -8.37 0.73 -2.74
C PRO A 42 -8.77 -0.57 -3.42
N ASP A 43 -8.86 -0.52 -4.75
CA ASP A 43 -9.13 -1.73 -5.52
C ASP A 43 -7.87 -2.59 -5.57
N PHE A 44 -8.05 -3.90 -5.43
CA PHE A 44 -6.99 -4.90 -5.54
C PHE A 44 -7.56 -6.17 -6.15
N ALA A 45 -6.71 -6.92 -6.84
CA ALA A 45 -7.05 -8.21 -7.42
C ALA A 45 -6.23 -9.33 -6.77
N LEU A 46 -6.91 -10.37 -6.29
CA LEU A 46 -6.27 -11.54 -5.70
C LEU A 46 -6.82 -12.82 -6.35
N PRO A 47 -5.99 -13.86 -6.52
CA PRO A 47 -6.48 -15.16 -6.93
C PRO A 47 -7.27 -15.82 -5.79
N ASP A 48 -8.34 -16.54 -6.15
CA ASP A 48 -8.97 -17.52 -5.25
C ASP A 48 -8.15 -18.82 -5.18
N LEU A 49 -8.68 -19.82 -4.49
CA LEU A 49 -8.04 -21.13 -4.32
C LEU A 49 -7.87 -21.91 -5.63
N ASP A 50 -8.70 -21.61 -6.63
CA ASP A 50 -8.65 -22.21 -7.96
C ASP A 50 -7.78 -21.37 -8.92
N GLY A 51 -7.19 -20.28 -8.44
CA GLY A 51 -6.34 -19.37 -9.22
C GLY A 51 -7.10 -18.32 -10.02
N ASN A 52 -8.43 -18.23 -9.90
CA ASN A 52 -9.21 -17.22 -10.62
C ASN A 52 -9.02 -15.87 -9.94
N MET A 53 -8.75 -14.83 -10.73
CA MET A 53 -8.59 -13.47 -10.21
C MET A 53 -9.94 -12.86 -9.87
N HIS A 54 -10.05 -12.29 -8.67
CA HIS A 54 -11.19 -11.48 -8.24
C HIS A 54 -10.69 -10.10 -7.82
N SER A 55 -11.33 -9.06 -8.34
CA SER A 55 -11.08 -7.69 -7.90
C SER A 55 -12.07 -7.29 -6.80
N LEU A 56 -11.65 -6.42 -5.87
CA LEU A 56 -12.57 -5.86 -4.87
C LEU A 56 -13.75 -5.13 -5.54
N SER A 57 -13.51 -4.48 -6.68
CA SER A 57 -14.53 -3.84 -7.51
C SER A 57 -15.67 -4.77 -7.92
N ASP A 58 -15.43 -6.07 -8.08
CA ASP A 58 -16.43 -7.06 -8.54
C ASP A 58 -17.55 -7.26 -7.50
N TYR A 59 -17.31 -6.81 -6.28
CA TYR A 59 -18.23 -6.88 -5.15
C TYR A 59 -18.90 -5.55 -4.81
N ARG A 60 -18.76 -4.50 -5.64
CA ARG A 60 -19.46 -3.22 -5.41
C ARG A 60 -20.97 -3.44 -5.26
N GLY A 61 -21.56 -2.81 -4.24
CA GLY A 61 -22.97 -2.97 -3.89
C GLY A 61 -23.30 -4.23 -3.07
N LYS A 62 -22.32 -5.11 -2.80
CA LYS A 62 -22.47 -6.29 -1.94
C LYS A 62 -21.77 -6.07 -0.60
N LYS A 63 -22.34 -6.58 0.50
CA LYS A 63 -21.64 -6.65 1.78
C LYS A 63 -20.64 -7.79 1.72
N VAL A 64 -19.36 -7.49 1.92
CA VAL A 64 -18.27 -8.47 1.92
C VAL A 64 -17.45 -8.37 3.20
N PHE A 65 -16.89 -9.50 3.62
CA PHE A 65 -15.98 -9.58 4.76
C PHE A 65 -14.57 -9.87 4.24
N LEU A 66 -13.62 -8.97 4.51
CA LEU A 66 -12.22 -9.14 4.16
C LEU A 66 -11.45 -9.62 5.38
N TYR A 67 -10.80 -10.79 5.27
CA TYR A 67 -10.00 -11.37 6.34
C TYR A 67 -8.54 -11.49 5.88
N ALA A 68 -7.65 -10.73 6.51
CA ALA A 68 -6.22 -10.74 6.22
C ALA A 68 -5.46 -11.29 7.45
N LEU A 69 -4.66 -12.33 7.24
CA LEU A 69 -3.84 -12.95 8.27
C LEU A 69 -2.45 -13.28 7.71
N ALA A 70 -1.46 -13.29 8.59
CA ALA A 70 -0.13 -13.81 8.30
C ALA A 70 0.32 -14.65 9.51
N SER A 71 1.01 -15.77 9.25
CA SER A 71 1.80 -16.45 10.29
C SER A 71 3.17 -15.78 10.39
N TRP A 72 3.74 -15.78 11.60
CA TRP A 72 5.06 -15.24 11.90
C TRP A 72 6.18 -16.00 11.21
#